data_AF-A0A1X7U0Q4-F1
#
_entry.id   AF-A0A1X7U0Q4-F1
#
_cell.length_a   1.000
_cell.length_b   1.000
_cell.length_c   1.000
_cell.angle_alpha   90.00
_cell.angle_beta   90.00
_cell.angle_gamma   90.00
#
_symmetry.space_group_name_H-M   'P 1'
#
loop_
_entity.id
_entity.type
_entity.pdbx_description
1 polymer ?
#
loop_
_entity_poly.entity_id
_entity_poly.type
_entity_poly.pdbx_seq_one_letter_code
_entity_poly.pdbx_strand_id
1 'polypeptide(L)'
;RPNITRDDILIKVTCSEVVITGNIDKDATLTVEVKNSSNVTIYKENGLTLPYSINGSVFNPRNEYQLTAVATNKAGDSNPLTYDLNFDVN
;
A
#
# COMPACT_ATOMS: atom_id res chain seq x y z
N ARG A 1 17.35 -10.50 1.19
CA ARG A 1 16.43 -9.40 1.51
C ARG A 1 15.94 -8.76 0.22
N PRO A 2 14.66 -8.90 -0.15
CA PRO A 2 14.08 -8.03 -1.16
C PRO A 2 14.16 -6.63 -0.57
N ASN A 3 15.12 -5.85 -1.05
CA ASN A 3 15.32 -4.50 -0.55
C ASN A 3 14.35 -3.61 -1.32
N ILE A 4 13.06 -3.66 -0.97
CA ILE A 4 12.11 -2.70 -1.53
C ILE A 4 12.40 -1.34 -0.93
N THR A 5 12.60 -0.36 -1.79
CA THR A 5 12.80 1.04 -1.46
C THR A 5 11.62 1.87 -1.94
N ARG A 6 11.59 3.15 -1.57
CA ARG A 6 10.56 4.07 -2.11
C ARG A 6 10.67 4.28 -3.61
N ASP A 7 11.80 3.94 -4.23
CA ASP A 7 11.97 4.02 -5.67
C ASP A 7 11.37 2.79 -6.38
N ASP A 8 11.14 1.69 -5.65
CA ASP A 8 10.61 0.44 -6.18
C ASP A 8 9.08 0.37 -6.16
N ILE A 9 8.43 1.15 -5.28
CA ILE A 9 6.97 1.18 -5.11
C ILE A 9 6.45 2.60 -5.32
N LEU A 10 5.48 2.74 -6.22
CA LEU A 10 4.77 3.99 -6.48
C LEU A 10 3.31 3.85 -6.06
N ILE A 11 2.85 4.81 -5.25
CA ILE A 11 1.45 4.94 -4.84
C ILE A 11 0.82 6.12 -5.59
N LYS A 12 -0.24 5.83 -6.34
CA LYS A 12 -1.09 6.85 -6.96
C LYS A 12 -2.45 6.85 -6.27
N VAL A 13 -2.85 8.02 -5.75
CA VAL A 13 -4.15 8.20 -5.12
C VAL A 13 -5.05 8.99 -6.07
N THR A 14 -6.29 8.52 -6.22
CA THR A 14 -7.36 9.20 -6.95
C THR A 14 -8.65 9.13 -6.13
N CYS A 15 -9.68 9.88 -6.50
CA CYS A 15 -10.99 9.78 -5.84
C CYS A 15 -11.63 8.38 -5.98
N SER A 16 -11.27 7.62 -7.01
CA SER A 16 -11.87 6.31 -7.31
C SER A 16 -11.07 5.13 -6.80
N GLU A 17 -9.77 5.29 -6.56
CA GLU A 17 -8.88 4.19 -6.16
C GLU A 17 -7.53 4.67 -5.63
N VAL A 18 -6.90 3.82 -4.82
CA VAL A 18 -5.48 3.86 -4.50
C VAL A 18 -4.80 2.76 -5.31
N VAL A 19 -3.92 3.14 -6.23
CA VAL A 19 -3.18 2.20 -7.08
C VAL A 19 -1.74 2.08 -6.57
N ILE A 20 -1.33 0.84 -6.36
CA ILE A 20 0.00 0.45 -5.93
C ILE A 20 0.67 -0.22 -7.13
N THR A 21 1.77 0.36 -7.57
CA THR A 21 2.58 -0.16 -8.67
C THR A 21 4.03 -0.24 -8.23
N GLY A 22 4.86 -0.95 -9.00
CA GLY A 22 6.26 -1.08 -8.66
C GLY A 22 6.88 -2.38 -9.15
N ASN A 23 8.12 -2.60 -8.75
CA ASN A 23 8.87 -3.82 -8.99
C ASN A 23 9.21 -4.47 -7.65
N ILE A 24 8.77 -5.71 -7.48
CA ILE A 24 9.18 -6.58 -6.37
C ILE A 24 9.77 -7.87 -6.95
N ASP A 25 10.60 -8.55 -6.17
CA ASP A 25 11.14 -9.85 -6.56
C ASP A 25 10.01 -10.81 -6.96
N LYS A 26 10.23 -11.63 -8.00
CA LYS A 26 9.19 -12.50 -8.60
C LYS A 26 8.56 -13.49 -7.62
N ASP A 27 9.27 -13.85 -6.57
CA ASP A 27 8.83 -14.77 -5.51
C ASP A 27 8.39 -14.04 -4.23
N ALA A 28 8.34 -12.71 -4.24
CA ALA A 28 7.83 -11.91 -3.15
C ALA A 28 6.30 -11.73 -3.25
N THR A 29 5.66 -11.65 -2.09
CA THR A 29 4.26 -11.28 -1.97
C THR A 29 4.13 -9.96 -1.24
N LEU A 30 3.08 -9.21 -1.53
CA LEU A 30 2.82 -7.93 -0.90
C LEU A 30 1.69 -8.04 0.14
N THR A 31 1.94 -7.48 1.32
CA THR A 31 0.91 -7.16 2.31
C THR A 31 0.67 -5.67 2.30
N VAL A 32 -0.59 -5.25 2.30
CA VAL A 32 -0.99 -3.84 2.39
C VAL A 32 -1.90 -3.67 3.59
N GLU A 33 -1.60 -2.69 4.43
CA GLU A 33 -2.43 -2.27 5.55
C GLU A 33 -2.64 -0.76 5.47
N VAL A 34 -3.89 -0.30 5.57
CA VAL A 34 -4.19 1.13 5.65
C VAL A 34 -4.87 1.44 6.98
N LYS A 35 -4.37 2.47 7.65
CA LYS A 35 -4.91 2.99 8.90
C LYS A 35 -5.32 4.44 8.75
N ASN A 36 -6.35 4.85 9.47
CA ASN A 36 -6.72 6.27 9.60
C ASN A 36 -5.87 6.97 10.68
N SER A 37 -6.04 8.28 10.84
CA SER A 37 -5.37 9.09 11.87
C SER A 37 -5.62 8.64 13.32
N SER A 38 -6.69 7.86 13.57
CA SER A 38 -6.96 7.23 14.87
C SER A 38 -6.31 5.85 15.03
N ASN A 39 -5.40 5.48 14.12
CA ASN A 39 -4.70 4.19 14.09
C ASN A 39 -5.64 2.97 13.91
N VAL A 40 -6.86 3.18 13.41
CA VAL A 40 -7.83 2.13 13.11
C VAL A 40 -7.53 1.58 11.71
N THR A 41 -7.36 0.27 11.60
CA THR A 41 -7.21 -0.42 10.31
C THR A 41 -8.52 -0.38 9.55
N ILE A 42 -8.52 0.29 8.40
CA ILE A 42 -9.66 0.38 7.48
C ILE A 42 -9.56 -0.60 6.31
N TYR A 43 -8.35 -1.04 6.00
CA TYR A 43 -8.08 -1.96 4.91
C TYR A 43 -6.86 -2.82 5.24
N LYS A 44 -6.94 -4.13 4.97
CA LYS A 44 -5.81 -5.04 5.10
C LYS A 44 -5.96 -6.22 4.17
N GLU A 45 -4.92 -6.50 3.40
CA GLU A 45 -4.90 -7.61 2.45
C GLU A 45 -3.48 -8.17 2.35
N ASN A 46 -3.36 -9.47 2.09
CA ASN A 46 -2.09 -10.20 2.08
C ASN A 46 -1.96 -11.04 0.82
N GLY A 47 -0.73 -11.39 0.44
CA GLY A 47 -0.51 -12.27 -0.72
C GLY A 47 -0.75 -11.58 -2.06
N LEU A 48 -0.69 -10.25 -2.09
CA LEU A 48 -0.94 -9.45 -3.27
C LEU A 48 0.22 -9.52 -4.27
N THR A 49 -0.13 -9.32 -5.54
CA THR A 49 0.82 -9.09 -6.62
C THR A 49 0.62 -7.68 -7.18
N LEU A 50 1.66 -7.12 -7.79
CA LEU A 50 1.60 -5.80 -8.40
C LEU A 50 1.28 -5.91 -9.91
N PRO A 51 0.53 -4.96 -10.49
CA PRO A 51 -0.12 -3.82 -9.83
C PRO A 51 -1.33 -4.24 -9.00
N TYR A 52 -1.63 -3.48 -7.95
CA TYR A 52 -2.78 -3.71 -7.09
C TYR A 52 -3.58 -2.42 -6.91
N SER A 53 -4.91 -2.51 -6.86
CA SER A 53 -5.76 -1.35 -6.56
C SER A 53 -6.70 -1.62 -5.40
N ILE A 54 -6.88 -0.59 -4.56
CA ILE A 54 -7.88 -0.56 -3.51
C ILE A 54 -8.99 0.37 -3.98
N ASN A 55 -10.22 -0.12 -3.98
CA ASN A 55 -11.39 0.69 -4.35
C ASN A 55 -11.49 1.93 -3.44
N GLY A 56 -11.59 3.11 -4.05
CA GLY A 56 -11.66 4.41 -3.39
C GLY A 56 -12.84 4.55 -2.43
N SER A 57 -13.92 3.79 -2.65
CA SER A 57 -15.13 3.84 -1.81
C SER A 57 -14.90 3.43 -0.35
N VAL A 58 -13.78 2.78 -0.04
CA VAL A 58 -13.41 2.45 1.35
C VAL A 58 -12.84 3.64 2.12
N PHE A 59 -12.46 4.71 1.42
CA PHE A 59 -11.87 5.90 2.01
C PHE A 59 -12.87 7.05 2.06
N ASN A 60 -12.83 7.81 3.14
CA ASN A 60 -13.49 9.10 3.22
C ASN A 60 -12.45 10.17 2.82
N PRO A 61 -12.65 10.93 1.73
CA PRO A 61 -11.67 11.91 1.25
C PRO A 61 -11.32 13.01 2.27
N ARG A 62 -12.12 13.21 3.31
CA ARG A 62 -11.87 14.19 4.38
C ARG A 62 -10.94 13.68 5.48
N ASN A 63 -10.56 12.41 5.45
CA ASN A 63 -9.73 11.78 6.46
C ASN A 63 -8.30 11.60 5.96
N GLU A 64 -7.36 11.65 6.89
CA GLU A 64 -5.97 11.29 6.65
C GLU A 64 -5.77 9.78 6.84
N TYR A 65 -4.96 9.19 5.97
CA TYR A 65 -4.65 7.76 5.99
C TYR A 65 -3.16 7.50 5.79
N GLN A 66 -2.68 6.43 6.42
CA GLN A 66 -1.34 5.88 6.20
C GLN A 66 -1.44 4.47 5.66
N LEU A 67 -0.79 4.25 4.52
CA LEU A 67 -0.62 2.95 3.89
C LEU A 67 0.74 2.39 4.25
N THR A 68 0.77 1.16 4.79
CA THR A 68 1.98 0.37 4.96
C THR A 68 1.97 -0.78 3.96
N ALA A 69 2.96 -0.81 3.08
CA ALA A 69 3.23 -1.86 2.11
C ALA A 69 4.43 -2.69 2.60
N VAL A 70 4.27 -4.00 2.68
CA VAL A 70 5.33 -4.93 3.13
C VAL A 70 5.53 -6.00 2.06
N ALA A 71 6.65 -5.95 1.34
CA ALA A 71 7.04 -7.06 0.48
C ALA A 71 7.77 -8.11 1.31
N THR A 72 7.39 -9.38 1.15
CA THR A 72 7.99 -10.52 1.85
C THR A 72 8.41 -11.58 0.83
N ASN A 73 9.70 -11.93 0.77
CA ASN A 73 10.19 -13.00 -0.11
C ASN A 73 9.91 -14.40 0.47
N LYS A 74 10.23 -15.44 -0.30
CA LYS A 74 10.07 -16.85 0.13
C LYS A 74 10.92 -17.22 1.36
N ALA A 75 12.02 -16.51 1.62
CA ALA A 75 12.85 -16.71 2.80
C ALA A 75 12.28 -16.04 4.08
N GLY A 76 11.19 -15.27 3.95
CA GLY A 76 10.57 -14.54 5.05
C GLY A 76 11.22 -13.18 5.36
N ASP A 77 12.18 -12.74 4.55
CA ASP A 77 12.73 -11.40 4.65
C ASP A 77 11.66 -10.39 4.23
N SER A 78 11.41 -9.39 5.07
CA SER A 78 10.44 -8.32 4.79
C SER A 78 11.05 -6.93 5.00
N ASN A 79 10.55 -5.96 4.24
CA ASN A 79 10.85 -4.55 4.43
C ASN A 79 9.55 -3.73 4.36
N PRO A 80 9.10 -3.09 5.45
CA PRO A 80 7.91 -2.24 5.42
C PRO A 80 8.21 -0.85 4.85
N LEU A 81 7.32 -0.34 3.99
CA LEU A 81 7.31 1.03 3.49
C LEU A 81 5.99 1.70 3.86
N THR A 82 6.06 2.88 4.47
CA THR A 82 4.89 3.67 4.85
C THR A 82 4.76 4.91 3.97
N TYR A 83 3.53 5.17 3.54
CA TYR A 83 3.10 6.28 2.68
C TYR A 83 1.90 6.98 3.29
N ASP A 84 1.94 8.31 3.32
CA ASP A 84 0.74 9.10 3.59
C ASP A 84 -0.13 9.14 2.33
N LEU A 85 -1.42 8.85 2.47
CA LEU A 85 -2.37 8.94 1.37
C LEU A 85 -3.07 10.29 1.44
N ASN A 86 -2.89 11.10 0.40
CA ASN A 86 -3.60 12.37 0.26
C ASN A 86 -4.66 12.24 -0.84
N PHE A 87 -5.94 12.28 -0.46
CA PHE A 87 -7.05 12.26 -1.39
C PHE A 87 -7.40 13.71 -1.73
N ASP A 88 -6.99 14.17 -2.91
CA ASP A 88 -7.40 15.50 -3.39
C ASP A 88 -8.92 15.52 -3.58
N VAL A 89 -9.60 16.23 -2.68
CA VAL A 89 -11.00 16.62 -2.83
C VAL A 89 -11.05 17.82 -3.76
N ASN A 90 -11.10 17.57 -5.07
CA ASN A 90 -11.51 18.57 -6.06
C ASN A 90 -13.00 18.90 -5.92
#